data_AF-A0A2N9ERE4-F1
#
_entry.id   AF-A0A2N9ERE4-F1
#
_cell.length_a   1.000
_cell.length_b   1.000
_cell.length_c   1.000
_cell.angle_alpha   90.00
_cell.angle_beta   90.00
_cell.angle_gamma   90.00
#
_symmetry.space_group_name_H-M   'P 1'
#
loop_
_entity.id
_entity.type
_entity.pdbx_description
1 polymer ?
#
loop_
_entity_poly.entity_id
_entity_poly.type
_entity_poly.pdbx_seq_one_letter_code
_entity_poly.pdbx_strand_id
1 'polypeptide(L)'
;MEGQCLALETEKTTLMSSYFGNVLSIPYGTKKVDELIEKPLNWVANEVHGFLEGAKSREHFLDLIDMVRPIVQCQFCQRYIAVAVKMDQHWWFCQGKIKFPVSKVNFGWGKAAFGSYYFPWGGNAGYVMSLPSTSDNGDWVVYMHLLEGELELIECEAGHVFKPLI
;
A
#
# COMPACT_ATOMS: atom_id res chain seq x y z
N MET A 1 -9.13 -12.92 -35.65
CA MET A 1 -8.21 -11.97 -34.97
C MET A 1 -8.58 -11.76 -33.50
N GLU A 2 -9.85 -11.61 -33.14
CA GLU A 2 -10.28 -11.42 -31.73
C GLU A 2 -9.89 -12.59 -30.80
N GLY A 3 -10.00 -13.84 -31.26
CA GLY A 3 -9.65 -15.03 -30.46
C GLY A 3 -8.14 -15.20 -30.16
N GLN A 4 -7.25 -14.64 -30.99
CA GLN A 4 -5.80 -14.68 -30.73
C GLN A 4 -5.38 -13.59 -29.73
N CYS A 5 -6.06 -12.44 -29.72
CA CYS A 5 -5.78 -11.36 -28.77
C CYS A 5 -6.14 -11.77 -27.34
N LEU A 6 -7.32 -12.39 -27.16
CA LEU A 6 -7.80 -12.94 -25.88
C LEU A 6 -6.89 -14.03 -25.31
N ALA A 7 -6.39 -14.95 -26.16
CA ALA A 7 -5.48 -16.00 -25.73
C ALA A 7 -4.14 -15.43 -25.23
N LEU A 8 -3.62 -14.41 -25.90
CA LEU A 8 -2.33 -13.78 -25.59
C LEU A 8 -2.41 -12.90 -24.33
N GLU A 9 -3.57 -12.30 -24.07
CA GLU A 9 -3.87 -11.56 -22.83
C GLU A 9 -4.02 -12.49 -21.62
N THR A 10 -4.61 -13.67 -21.83
CA THR A 10 -4.71 -14.74 -20.82
C THR A 10 -3.34 -15.33 -20.46
N GLU A 11 -2.48 -15.56 -21.45
CA GLU A 11 -1.11 -16.03 -21.24
C GLU A 11 -0.26 -15.03 -20.46
N LYS A 12 -0.31 -13.75 -20.82
CA LYS A 12 0.38 -12.66 -20.09
C LYS A 12 -0.07 -12.55 -18.64
N THR A 13 -1.37 -12.68 -18.39
CA THR A 13 -1.94 -12.63 -17.04
C THR A 13 -1.45 -13.82 -16.20
N THR A 14 -1.34 -15.00 -16.81
CA THR A 14 -0.81 -16.20 -16.15
C THR A 14 0.66 -16.02 -15.80
N LEU A 15 1.49 -15.52 -16.72
CA LEU A 15 2.90 -15.23 -16.46
C LEU A 15 3.09 -14.20 -15.34
N MET A 16 2.30 -13.12 -15.34
CA MET A 16 2.33 -12.11 -14.27
C MET A 16 1.87 -12.64 -12.91
N SER A 17 0.95 -13.60 -12.89
CA SER A 17 0.54 -14.24 -11.63
C SER A 17 1.66 -15.05 -10.95
N SER A 18 2.61 -15.56 -11.75
CA SER A 18 3.77 -16.33 -11.29
C SER A 18 5.07 -15.52 -11.18
N TYR A 19 5.04 -14.22 -11.50
CA TYR A 19 6.24 -13.38 -11.50
C TYR A 19 6.84 -13.31 -10.10
N PHE A 20 8.13 -13.62 -10.00
CA PHE A 20 8.89 -13.53 -8.76
C PHE A 20 9.82 -12.32 -8.80
N GLY A 21 9.42 -11.25 -8.11
CA GLY A 21 10.16 -9.99 -8.02
C GLY A 21 9.27 -8.84 -7.61
N ASN A 22 9.83 -7.63 -7.55
CA ASN A 22 9.07 -6.43 -7.21
C ASN A 22 8.51 -5.76 -8.47
N VAL A 23 7.19 -5.51 -8.47
CA VAL A 23 6.51 -4.62 -9.41
C VAL A 23 5.65 -3.67 -8.57
N LEU A 24 6.30 -2.65 -8.02
CA LEU A 24 5.67 -1.70 -7.11
C LEU A 24 5.96 -0.28 -7.57
N SER A 25 4.94 0.56 -7.54
CA SER A 25 5.06 2.00 -7.61
C SER A 25 4.26 2.61 -6.46
N ILE A 26 4.74 3.73 -5.94
CA ILE A 26 4.11 4.47 -4.84
C ILE A 26 3.69 5.82 -5.41
N PRO A 27 2.49 5.95 -6.00
CA PRO A 27 1.94 7.26 -6.31
C PRO A 27 1.73 8.04 -5.03
N TYR A 28 1.94 9.34 -5.10
CA TYR A 28 1.76 10.25 -3.98
C TYR A 28 1.06 11.53 -4.44
N GLY A 29 0.44 12.20 -3.48
CA GLY A 29 -0.15 13.51 -3.65
C GLY A 29 -0.23 14.20 -2.31
N THR A 30 -0.50 15.50 -2.33
CA THR A 30 -0.59 16.32 -1.11
C THR A 30 -1.90 17.06 -1.08
N LYS A 31 -2.45 17.22 0.13
CA LYS A 31 -3.65 18.01 0.42
C LYS A 31 -3.42 18.80 1.70
N LYS A 32 -4.16 19.89 1.87
CA LYS A 32 -4.11 20.65 3.12
C LYS A 32 -4.88 19.91 4.20
N VAL A 33 -4.40 20.01 5.44
CA VAL A 33 -5.07 19.41 6.61
C VAL A 33 -6.50 19.93 6.75
N ASP A 34 -6.71 21.24 6.57
CA ASP A 34 -8.04 21.84 6.64
C ASP A 34 -9.02 21.23 5.63
N GLU A 35 -8.56 20.92 4.41
CA GLU A 35 -9.40 20.25 3.41
C GLU A 35 -9.76 18.83 3.83
N LEU A 36 -8.82 18.11 4.46
CA LEU A 36 -9.08 16.74 4.95
C LEU A 36 -10.09 16.72 6.11
N ILE A 37 -10.12 17.78 6.93
CA ILE A 37 -11.05 17.93 8.06
C ILE A 37 -12.43 18.39 7.58
N GLU A 38 -12.49 19.38 6.67
CA GLU A 38 -13.75 19.99 6.24
C GLU A 38 -14.51 19.18 5.18
N LYS A 39 -13.80 18.43 4.33
CA LYS A 39 -14.41 17.71 3.21
C LYS A 39 -14.95 16.34 3.65
N PRO A 40 -16.01 15.85 3.01
CA PRO A 40 -16.54 14.52 3.29
C PRO A 40 -15.58 13.40 2.85
N LEU A 41 -15.69 12.23 3.48
CA LEU A 41 -14.83 11.07 3.22
C LEU A 41 -14.81 10.62 1.74
N ASN A 42 -15.93 10.75 1.02
CA ASN A 42 -15.99 10.41 -0.40
C ASN A 42 -15.10 11.31 -1.26
N TRP A 43 -14.91 12.57 -0.88
CA TRP A 43 -13.97 13.46 -1.54
C TRP A 43 -12.54 12.96 -1.35
N VAL A 44 -12.16 12.59 -0.12
CA VAL A 44 -10.83 12.00 0.16
C VAL A 44 -10.62 10.72 -0.65
N ALA A 45 -11.63 9.85 -0.73
CA ALA A 45 -11.56 8.63 -1.54
C ALA A 45 -11.35 8.92 -3.04
N ASN A 46 -11.99 9.96 -3.56
CA ASN A 46 -11.82 10.40 -4.96
C ASN A 46 -10.42 10.97 -5.21
N GLU A 47 -9.83 11.70 -4.26
CA GLU A 47 -8.45 12.17 -4.36
C GLU A 47 -7.45 11.01 -4.38
N VAL A 48 -7.62 10.03 -3.48
CA VAL A 48 -6.81 8.79 -3.49
C VAL A 48 -6.96 8.04 -4.81
N HIS A 49 -8.18 7.94 -5.34
CA HIS A 49 -8.42 7.34 -6.64
C HIS A 49 -7.67 8.10 -7.74
N GLY A 50 -7.72 9.44 -7.75
CA GLY A 50 -6.98 10.27 -8.69
C GLY A 50 -5.47 10.02 -8.67
N PHE A 51 -4.86 9.85 -7.48
CA PHE A 51 -3.44 9.51 -7.36
C PHE A 51 -3.11 8.14 -7.98
N LEU A 52 -4.00 7.15 -7.81
CA LEU A 52 -3.82 5.81 -8.36
C LEU A 52 -4.05 5.75 -9.87
N GLU A 53 -5.00 6.52 -10.40
CA GLU A 53 -5.35 6.53 -11.82
C GLU A 53 -4.17 6.95 -12.71
N GLY A 54 -3.32 7.87 -12.23
CA GLY A 54 -2.11 8.26 -12.94
C GLY A 54 -1.01 7.19 -12.97
N ALA A 55 -1.04 6.24 -12.03
CA ALA A 55 0.05 5.28 -11.80
C ALA A 55 -0.25 3.85 -12.28
N LYS A 56 -1.42 3.62 -12.89
CA LYS A 56 -1.82 2.29 -13.40
C LYS A 56 -1.37 2.01 -14.84
N SER A 57 -0.81 3.00 -15.53
CA SER A 57 -0.44 2.90 -16.94
C SER A 57 0.90 2.20 -17.13
N ARG A 58 1.10 1.58 -18.29
CA ARG A 58 2.39 0.98 -18.65
C ARG A 58 3.46 2.07 -18.75
N GLU A 59 3.07 3.22 -19.27
CA GLU A 59 3.90 4.40 -19.47
C GLU A 59 4.50 4.87 -18.15
N HIS A 60 3.68 4.95 -17.08
CA HIS A 60 4.17 5.28 -15.74
C HIS A 60 5.29 4.37 -15.25
N PHE A 61 5.17 3.05 -15.46
CA PHE A 61 6.23 2.12 -15.06
C PHE A 61 7.48 2.22 -15.95
N LEU A 62 7.32 2.50 -17.24
CA LEU A 62 8.46 2.72 -18.14
C LEU A 62 9.21 4.00 -17.77
N ASP A 63 8.47 5.08 -17.51
CA ASP A 63 9.03 6.36 -17.06
C ASP A 63 9.76 6.20 -15.72
N LEU A 64 9.20 5.42 -14.79
CA LEU A 64 9.87 5.07 -13.53
C LEU A 64 11.19 4.35 -13.77
N ILE A 65 11.22 3.35 -14.65
CA ILE A 65 12.45 2.61 -15.00
C ILE A 65 13.48 3.54 -15.62
N ASP A 66 13.07 4.42 -16.52
CA ASP A 66 13.99 5.33 -17.21
C ASP A 66 14.52 6.42 -16.28
N MET A 67 13.72 6.90 -15.33
CA MET A 67 14.17 7.78 -14.24
C MET A 67 15.18 7.06 -13.32
N VAL A 68 14.98 5.77 -13.06
CA VAL A 68 15.80 4.96 -12.16
C VAL A 68 17.16 4.59 -12.76
N ARG A 69 17.19 4.30 -14.07
CA ARG A 69 18.35 3.82 -14.83
C ARG A 69 19.64 4.62 -14.61
N PRO A 70 19.66 5.97 -14.68
CA PRO A 70 20.88 6.75 -14.44
C PRO A 70 21.33 6.74 -12.97
N ILE A 71 20.41 6.55 -12.02
CA ILE A 71 20.70 6.53 -10.57
C ILE A 71 21.35 5.20 -10.16
N VAL A 72 20.89 4.08 -10.73
CA VAL A 72 21.40 2.72 -10.43
C VAL A 72 22.85 2.54 -10.89
N GLN A 73 23.30 3.29 -11.90
CA GLN A 73 24.69 3.29 -12.35
C GLN A 73 25.65 4.01 -11.38
N CYS A 74 25.12 4.76 -10.40
CA CYS A 74 25.89 5.34 -9.31
C CYS A 74 25.78 4.42 -8.08
N GLN A 75 26.80 3.57 -7.84
CA GLN A 75 26.85 2.63 -6.69
C GLN A 75 26.67 3.28 -5.30
N PHE A 76 26.73 4.61 -5.21
CA PHE A 76 26.54 5.38 -3.98
C PHE A 76 25.11 5.88 -3.75
N CYS A 77 24.16 5.55 -4.63
CA CYS A 77 22.77 6.01 -4.54
C CYS A 77 21.80 4.86 -4.24
N GLN A 78 22.02 4.10 -3.17
CA GLN A 78 20.95 3.30 -2.54
C GLN A 78 19.96 4.24 -1.83
N ARG A 79 19.19 4.97 -2.62
CA ARG A 79 18.28 6.01 -2.15
C ARG A 79 16.90 5.92 -2.77
N TYR A 80 16.43 4.68 -3.02
CA TYR A 80 15.02 4.46 -3.40
C TYR A 80 14.02 4.63 -2.26
N ILE A 81 14.49 5.03 -1.07
CA ILE A 81 13.68 5.49 0.06
C ILE A 81 14.02 6.95 0.42
N ALA A 82 14.92 7.63 -0.30
CA ALA A 82 15.39 8.96 0.14
C ALA A 82 14.53 10.15 -0.28
N VAL A 83 13.58 9.97 -1.20
CA VAL A 83 12.61 11.04 -1.53
C VAL A 83 11.65 11.26 -0.35
N ALA A 84 11.38 10.23 0.45
CA ALA A 84 10.57 10.34 1.68
C ALA A 84 11.37 10.83 2.90
N VAL A 85 12.70 10.63 2.92
CA VAL A 85 13.56 10.85 4.12
C VAL A 85 13.99 12.31 4.31
N LYS A 86 13.58 13.23 3.44
CA LYS A 86 14.03 14.62 3.49
C LYS A 86 12.91 15.66 3.55
N MET A 87 11.78 15.28 4.13
CA MET A 87 10.59 16.13 4.19
C MET A 87 10.21 16.34 5.65
N ASP A 88 10.37 17.57 6.13
CA ASP A 88 10.06 18.01 7.51
C ASP A 88 8.53 18.05 7.82
N GLN A 89 7.72 17.34 7.04
CA GLN A 89 6.25 17.33 7.15
C GLN A 89 5.76 15.96 7.62
N HIS A 90 4.53 15.85 8.14
CA HIS A 90 3.93 14.57 8.50
C HIS A 90 3.39 13.87 7.23
N TRP A 91 3.75 12.61 7.04
CA TRP A 91 3.33 11.79 5.89
C TRP A 91 2.64 10.54 6.40
N TRP A 92 1.62 10.12 5.67
CA TRP A 92 1.00 8.81 5.85
C TRP A 92 1.25 7.95 4.63
N PHE A 93 1.84 6.79 4.88
CA PHE A 93 1.93 5.74 3.88
C PHE A 93 0.74 4.80 4.04
N CYS A 94 -0.09 4.72 3.02
CA CYS A 94 -1.26 3.85 3.00
C CYS A 94 -1.04 2.72 2.00
N GLN A 95 -0.96 1.49 2.49
CA GLN A 95 -0.95 0.32 1.63
C GLN A 95 -2.32 -0.37 1.62
N GLY A 96 -2.89 -0.46 0.42
CA GLY A 96 -4.10 -1.24 0.17
C GLY A 96 -3.86 -2.74 0.34
N LYS A 97 -4.93 -3.53 0.19
CA LYS A 97 -4.96 -4.97 0.42
C LYS A 97 -3.74 -5.67 -0.19
N ILE A 98 -2.82 -6.10 0.67
CA ILE A 98 -1.79 -7.04 0.26
C ILE A 98 -2.50 -8.37 -0.01
N LYS A 99 -2.43 -8.85 -1.26
CA LYS A 99 -3.00 -10.14 -1.67
C LYS A 99 -2.21 -11.34 -1.13
N PHE A 100 -1.58 -11.21 0.04
CA PHE A 100 -0.90 -12.33 0.66
C PHE A 100 -1.97 -13.23 1.29
N PRO A 101 -2.14 -14.46 0.81
CA PRO A 101 -3.26 -15.30 1.20
C PRO A 101 -2.93 -16.00 2.52
N VAL A 102 -2.90 -15.25 3.62
CA VAL A 102 -2.62 -15.79 4.98
C VAL A 102 -3.50 -17.01 5.27
N SER A 103 -4.77 -16.95 4.88
CA SER A 103 -5.74 -18.05 5.07
C SER A 103 -5.43 -19.32 4.27
N LYS A 104 -4.57 -19.27 3.26
CA LYS A 104 -4.10 -20.44 2.48
C LYS A 104 -2.84 -21.07 3.07
N VAL A 105 -2.18 -20.41 4.02
CA VAL A 105 -0.98 -20.96 4.67
C VAL A 105 -1.41 -22.02 5.68
N ASN A 106 -1.00 -23.27 5.43
CA ASN A 106 -1.22 -24.41 6.31
C ASN A 106 -0.02 -25.36 6.20
N PHE A 107 0.72 -25.53 7.29
CA PHE A 107 1.89 -26.41 7.35
C PHE A 107 1.58 -27.82 7.90
N GLY A 108 0.30 -28.17 8.03
CA GLY A 108 -0.17 -29.45 8.57
C GLY A 108 -0.90 -29.34 9.92
N TRP A 109 -0.87 -28.16 10.56
CA TRP A 109 -1.52 -27.90 11.86
C TRP A 109 -2.77 -27.02 11.77
N GLY A 110 -3.28 -26.79 10.56
CA GLY A 110 -4.42 -25.92 10.31
C GLY A 110 -4.03 -24.60 9.65
N LYS A 111 -5.05 -23.80 9.32
CA LYS A 111 -4.87 -22.50 8.67
C LYS A 111 -4.32 -21.48 9.67
N ALA A 112 -3.49 -20.56 9.19
CA ALA A 112 -3.03 -19.44 10.00
C ALA A 112 -4.25 -18.61 10.49
N ALA A 113 -4.35 -18.43 11.80
CA ALA A 113 -5.42 -17.65 12.42
C ALA A 113 -5.21 -16.15 12.23
N PHE A 114 -3.97 -15.69 12.09
CA PHE A 114 -3.63 -14.29 11.92
C PHE A 114 -2.28 -14.15 11.20
N GLY A 115 -2.09 -13.04 10.48
CA GLY A 115 -0.82 -12.68 9.87
C GLY A 115 -0.71 -11.15 9.83
N SER A 116 0.38 -10.63 10.37
CA SER A 116 0.69 -9.21 10.34
C SER A 116 2.01 -8.96 9.61
N TYR A 117 2.22 -7.70 9.25
CA TYR A 117 3.49 -7.21 8.75
C TYR A 117 4.09 -6.32 9.83
N TYR A 118 5.39 -6.47 10.07
CA TYR A 118 6.14 -5.52 10.87
C TYR A 118 7.09 -4.78 9.94
N PHE A 119 6.88 -3.47 9.81
CA PHE A 119 7.68 -2.62 8.94
C PHE A 119 8.06 -1.33 9.67
N PRO A 120 9.16 -1.36 10.45
CA PRO A 120 9.63 -0.18 11.15
C PRO A 120 10.32 0.75 10.14
N TRP A 121 9.59 1.73 9.61
CA TRP A 121 10.10 2.69 8.63
C TRP A 121 11.27 3.54 9.17
N GLY A 122 11.45 3.60 10.49
CA GLY A 122 12.60 4.24 11.14
C GLY A 122 12.66 5.76 10.97
N GLY A 123 11.57 6.39 10.51
CA GLY A 123 11.42 7.84 10.34
C GLY A 123 10.08 8.35 10.91
N ASN A 124 9.87 9.67 10.86
CA ASN A 124 8.69 10.34 11.43
C ASN A 124 7.41 10.22 10.58
N ALA A 125 7.34 9.23 9.68
CA ALA A 125 6.17 9.00 8.84
C ALA A 125 5.27 7.96 9.49
N GLY A 126 3.97 8.26 9.54
CA GLY A 126 2.96 7.29 9.94
C GLY A 126 2.76 6.23 8.85
N TYR A 127 2.59 4.99 9.25
CA TYR A 127 2.40 3.87 8.34
C TYR A 127 1.10 3.13 8.64
N VAL A 128 0.23 3.01 7.64
CA VAL A 128 -1.08 2.36 7.75
C VAL A 128 -1.21 1.32 6.64
N MET A 129 -1.56 0.09 7.01
CA MET A 129 -1.76 -0.99 6.06
C MET A 129 -3.07 -1.73 6.36
N SER A 130 -3.87 -1.91 5.32
CA SER A 130 -5.04 -2.80 5.38
C SER A 130 -4.66 -4.24 5.08
N LEU A 131 -5.15 -5.15 5.91
CA LEU A 131 -4.92 -6.59 5.85
C LEU A 131 -6.26 -7.31 5.68
N PRO A 132 -6.33 -8.34 4.81
CA PRO A 132 -7.51 -9.19 4.76
C PRO A 132 -7.64 -9.94 6.08
N SER A 133 -8.84 -9.99 6.66
CA SER A 133 -9.08 -10.90 7.77
C SER A 133 -8.97 -12.35 7.29
N THR A 134 -8.47 -13.21 8.16
CA THR A 134 -8.49 -14.67 8.02
C THR A 134 -9.85 -15.26 8.35
N SER A 135 -10.70 -14.51 9.07
CA SER A 135 -12.11 -14.84 9.25
C SER A 135 -12.87 -14.49 7.98
N ASP A 136 -13.55 -15.46 7.38
CA ASP A 136 -14.36 -15.29 6.16
C ASP A 136 -15.65 -14.44 6.42
N ASN A 137 -15.63 -13.55 7.43
CA ASN A 137 -16.77 -12.75 7.89
C ASN A 137 -16.81 -11.34 7.27
N GLY A 138 -15.84 -11.00 6.41
CA GLY A 138 -15.77 -9.69 5.75
C GLY A 138 -15.07 -8.60 6.57
N ASP A 139 -14.53 -8.93 7.75
CA ASP A 139 -13.75 -8.01 8.54
C ASP A 139 -12.40 -7.68 7.87
N TRP A 140 -11.83 -6.56 8.27
CA TRP A 140 -10.55 -6.06 7.82
C TRP A 140 -9.72 -5.70 9.05
N VAL A 141 -8.45 -6.05 9.00
CA VAL A 141 -7.49 -5.65 10.02
C VAL A 141 -6.69 -4.48 9.48
N VAL A 142 -6.43 -3.47 10.32
CA VAL A 142 -5.53 -2.37 9.98
C VAL A 142 -4.32 -2.41 10.90
N TYR A 143 -3.15 -2.56 10.30
CA TYR A 143 -1.89 -2.34 11.00
C TYR A 143 -1.57 -0.84 10.95
N MET A 144 -1.33 -0.24 12.10
CA MET A 144 -0.97 1.17 12.26
C MET A 144 0.35 1.26 13.02
N HIS A 145 1.33 1.96 12.45
CA HIS A 145 2.56 2.34 13.11
C HIS A 145 2.66 3.87 13.07
N LEU A 146 2.17 4.49 14.14
CA LEU A 146 1.96 5.92 14.31
C LEU A 146 2.60 6.39 15.62
N LEU A 147 2.66 7.71 15.85
CA LEU A 147 3.07 8.25 17.14
C LEU A 147 2.03 7.91 18.21
N GLU A 148 2.47 7.81 19.47
CA GLU A 148 1.60 7.45 20.61
C GLU A 148 0.36 8.35 20.70
N GLY A 149 0.54 9.68 20.62
CA GLY A 149 -0.58 10.62 20.66
C GLY A 149 -1.54 10.52 19.46
N GLU A 150 -1.08 10.04 18.30
CA GLU A 150 -1.95 9.78 17.14
C GLU A 150 -2.80 8.52 17.38
N LEU A 151 -2.23 7.49 18.02
CA LEU A 151 -2.96 6.27 18.39
C LEU A 151 -4.01 6.57 19.46
N GLU A 152 -3.67 7.33 20.50
CA GLU A 152 -4.61 7.76 21.54
C GLU A 152 -5.81 8.51 20.96
N LEU A 153 -5.57 9.40 19.98
CA LEU A 153 -6.63 10.14 19.30
C LEU A 153 -7.55 9.21 18.49
N ILE A 154 -6.99 8.22 17.81
CA ILE A 154 -7.77 7.21 17.06
C ILE A 154 -8.63 6.38 18.01
N GLU A 155 -8.07 5.94 19.13
CA GLU A 155 -8.82 5.17 20.13
C GLU A 155 -9.96 6.01 20.75
N CYS A 156 -9.73 7.29 21.01
CA CYS A 156 -10.72 8.21 21.57
C CYS A 156 -11.84 8.56 20.58
N GLU A 157 -11.49 9.03 19.39
CA GLU A 157 -12.45 9.60 18.42
C GLU A 157 -13.02 8.54 17.47
N ALA A 158 -12.22 7.54 17.11
CA ALA A 158 -12.56 6.52 16.12
C ALA A 158 -12.69 5.11 16.71
N GLY A 159 -12.78 4.96 18.05
CA GLY A 159 -12.97 3.66 18.73
C GLY A 159 -14.27 2.93 18.35
N HIS A 160 -15.23 3.63 17.74
CA HIS A 160 -16.43 3.05 17.15
C HIS A 160 -16.17 2.34 15.81
N VAL A 161 -15.08 2.67 15.12
CA VAL A 161 -14.65 2.08 13.84
C VAL A 161 -13.48 1.13 14.03
N PHE A 162 -12.41 1.59 14.70
CA PHE A 162 -11.19 0.85 14.93
C PHE A 162 -11.19 0.29 16.34
N LYS A 163 -11.13 -1.04 16.44
CA LYS A 163 -11.01 -1.74 17.72
C LYS A 163 -9.63 -2.37 17.81
N PRO A 164 -8.86 -2.13 18.88
CA PRO A 164 -7.60 -2.82 19.10
C PRO A 164 -7.81 -4.34 19.09
N LEU A 165 -6.90 -5.07 18.43
CA LEU A 165 -6.82 -6.52 18.52
C LEU A 165 -6.11 -6.88 19.83
N ILE A 166 -6.85 -7.49 20.75
CA ILE A 166 -6.37 -7.95 22.07
C ILE A 166 -6.16 -9.46 22.04
#